data_AF-A0A8T7L723-F1
#
_entry.id   AF-A0A8T7L723-F1
#
_cell.length_a   1.000
_cell.length_b   1.000
_cell.length_c   1.000
_cell.angle_alpha   90.00
_cell.angle_beta   90.00
_cell.angle_gamma   90.00
#
_symmetry.space_group_name_H-M   'P 1'
#
loop_
_entity.id
_entity.type
_entity.pdbx_description
1 polymer ?
#
loop_
_entity_poly.entity_id
_entity_poly.type
_entity_poly.pdbx_seq_one_letter_code
_entity_poly.pdbx_strand_id
1 'polypeptide(L)'
;MADENRAHVHSDLKCEYNTKTLHRIRRIKGQLNALERLIEADAGSCEERVIQARAIEKGMTSLITHLVECYLVNTARFKMVEDPDTATQEIARIFDLLNH
;
A
#
# COMPACT_ATOMS: atom_id res chain seq x y z
N MET A 1 29.74 -11.77 12.09
CA MET A 1 28.52 -12.30 12.77
C MET A 1 27.40 -11.27 12.91
N ALA A 2 27.64 -9.96 13.05
CA ALA A 2 26.56 -8.96 13.07
C ALA A 2 25.95 -8.64 11.68
N ASP A 3 26.67 -8.92 10.61
CA ASP A 3 26.32 -8.53 9.24
C ASP A 3 25.32 -9.51 8.58
N GLU A 4 25.53 -10.82 8.71
CA GLU A 4 24.60 -11.85 8.23
C GLU A 4 23.21 -11.77 8.91
N ASN A 5 23.18 -11.39 10.19
CA ASN A 5 21.93 -11.27 10.94
C ASN A 5 21.09 -10.05 10.51
N ARG A 6 21.73 -8.99 9.98
CA ARG A 6 21.01 -7.81 9.43
C ARG A 6 20.41 -8.10 8.05
N ALA A 7 21.14 -8.84 7.21
CA ALA A 7 20.66 -9.22 5.88
C ALA A 7 19.45 -10.17 5.94
N HIS A 8 19.46 -11.14 6.86
CA HIS A 8 18.35 -12.08 7.02
C HIS A 8 17.05 -11.39 7.47
N VAL A 9 17.15 -10.50 8.47
CA VAL A 9 16.01 -9.73 8.98
C VAL A 9 15.43 -8.79 7.91
N HIS A 10 16.27 -8.19 7.06
CA HIS A 10 15.82 -7.33 5.95
C HIS A 10 15.00 -8.11 4.90
N SER A 11 15.48 -9.30 4.53
CA SER A 11 14.80 -10.18 3.59
C SER A 11 13.42 -10.64 4.11
N ASP A 12 13.35 -11.01 5.39
CA ASP A 12 12.11 -11.52 6.01
C ASP A 12 11.05 -10.41 6.13
N LEU A 13 11.45 -9.20 6.54
CA LEU A 13 10.56 -8.03 6.59
C LEU A 13 10.01 -7.69 5.20
N LYS A 14 10.88 -7.64 4.18
CA LYS A 14 10.47 -7.39 2.79
C LYS A 14 9.45 -8.43 2.31
N CYS A 15 9.66 -9.70 2.65
CA CYS A 15 8.75 -10.79 2.31
C CYS A 15 7.36 -10.63 2.98
N GLU A 16 7.32 -10.25 4.26
CA GLU A 16 6.09 -10.04 5.01
C GLU A 16 5.28 -8.84 4.45
N TYR A 17 5.93 -7.71 4.19
CA TYR A 17 5.29 -6.53 3.61
C TYR A 17 4.71 -6.82 2.22
N ASN A 18 5.44 -7.55 1.37
CA ASN A 18 4.99 -7.94 0.04
C ASN A 18 3.73 -8.81 0.12
N THR A 19 3.72 -9.81 1.01
CA THR A 19 2.57 -10.71 1.20
C THR A 19 1.34 -9.93 1.64
N LYS A 20 1.47 -9.08 2.67
CA LYS A 20 0.38 -8.22 3.15
C LYS A 20 -0.13 -7.27 2.06
N THR A 21 0.78 -6.67 1.29
CA THR A 21 0.45 -5.79 0.16
C THR A 21 -0.38 -6.53 -0.89
N LEU A 22 0.05 -7.73 -1.30
CA LEU A 22 -0.66 -8.56 -2.26
C LEU A 22 -2.05 -8.95 -1.78
N HIS A 23 -2.23 -9.28 -0.49
CA HIS A 23 -3.56 -9.55 0.07
C HIS A 23 -4.49 -8.34 -0.04
N ARG A 24 -3.99 -7.12 0.26
CA ARG A 24 -4.78 -5.88 0.11
C ARG A 24 -5.18 -5.64 -1.34
N ILE A 25 -4.26 -5.78 -2.29
CA ILE A 25 -4.52 -5.62 -3.73
C ILE A 25 -5.59 -6.62 -4.19
N ARG A 26 -5.45 -7.91 -3.83
CA ARG A 26 -6.42 -8.95 -4.20
C ARG A 26 -7.81 -8.67 -3.66
N ARG A 27 -7.91 -8.18 -2.41
CA ARG A 27 -9.18 -7.77 -1.81
C ARG A 27 -9.83 -6.62 -2.58
N ILE A 28 -9.06 -5.56 -2.89
CA ILE A 28 -9.55 -4.40 -3.63
C ILE A 28 -10.02 -4.81 -5.03
N LYS A 29 -9.27 -5.67 -5.72
CA LYS A 29 -9.69 -6.26 -7.00
C LYS A 29 -11.03 -6.99 -6.88
N GLY A 30 -11.21 -7.80 -5.84
CA GLY A 30 -12.49 -8.48 -5.58
C GLY A 30 -13.66 -7.51 -5.39
N GLN A 31 -13.42 -6.39 -4.71
CA GLN A 31 -14.43 -5.33 -4.52
C GLN A 31 -14.76 -4.60 -5.83
N LEU A 32 -13.75 -4.26 -6.64
CA LEU A 32 -13.94 -3.67 -7.97
C LEU A 32 -14.76 -4.58 -8.89
N ASN A 33 -14.40 -5.87 -8.96
CA ASN A 33 -15.14 -6.85 -9.75
C ASN A 33 -16.58 -7.06 -9.25
N ALA A 34 -16.86 -6.81 -7.97
CA ALA A 34 -18.21 -6.88 -7.44
C ALA A 34 -19.05 -5.67 -7.86
N LEU A 35 -18.47 -4.46 -7.79
CA LEU A 35 -19.11 -3.23 -8.23
C LEU A 35 -19.37 -3.24 -9.75
N GLU A 36 -18.39 -3.69 -10.54
CA GLU A 36 -18.53 -3.87 -11.99
C GLU A 36 -19.74 -4.76 -12.32
N ARG A 37 -19.81 -5.97 -11.75
CA ARG A 37 -20.94 -6.89 -11.96
C ARG A 37 -22.29 -6.30 -11.53
N LEU A 38 -22.31 -5.52 -10.46
CA LEU A 38 -23.53 -4.87 -9.98
C LEU A 38 -24.02 -3.81 -10.96
N ILE A 39 -23.11 -3.05 -11.57
CA ILE A 39 -23.44 -2.06 -12.61
C ILE A 39 -23.85 -2.75 -13.91
N GLU A 40 -23.10 -3.76 -14.36
CA GLU A 40 -23.40 -4.51 -15.60
C GLU A 40 -24.78 -5.18 -15.57
N ALA A 41 -25.18 -5.71 -14.41
CA ALA A 41 -26.47 -6.35 -14.23
C ALA A 41 -27.63 -5.36 -14.02
N ASP A 42 -27.36 -4.05 -14.02
CA ASP A 42 -28.24 -2.98 -13.53
C ASP A 42 -28.93 -3.34 -12.20
N ALA A 43 -28.16 -4.00 -11.32
CA ALA A 43 -28.63 -4.46 -10.03
C ALA A 43 -28.33 -3.43 -8.93
N GLY A 44 -29.06 -3.54 -7.83
CA GLY A 44 -28.91 -2.69 -6.66
C GLY A 44 -29.31 -1.23 -6.88
N SER A 45 -29.39 -0.48 -5.78
CA SER A 45 -29.69 0.94 -5.81
C SER A 45 -28.44 1.77 -6.16
N CYS A 46 -28.66 3.02 -6.60
CA CYS A 46 -27.57 3.97 -6.77
C CYS A 46 -26.81 4.22 -5.46
N GLU A 47 -27.51 4.18 -4.32
CA GLU A 47 -26.90 4.30 -2.99
C GLU A 47 -25.95 3.12 -2.71
N GLU A 48 -26.35 1.88 -3.01
CA GLU A 48 -25.51 0.70 -2.83
C GLU A 48 -24.23 0.76 -3.68
N ARG A 49 -24.32 1.26 -4.92
CA ARG A 49 -23.16 1.50 -5.79
C ARG A 49 -22.19 2.49 -5.16
N VAL A 50 -22.70 3.58 -4.60
CA VAL A 50 -21.88 4.58 -3.89
C VAL A 50 -21.22 3.97 -2.65
N ILE A 51 -21.94 3.19 -1.85
CA ILE A 51 -21.39 2.51 -0.66
C ILE A 51 -20.23 1.59 -1.05
N GLN A 52 -20.38 0.81 -2.12
CA GLN A 52 -19.31 -0.06 -2.61
C GLN A 52 -18.09 0.73 -3.12
N ALA A 53 -18.32 1.80 -3.87
CA ALA A 53 -17.25 2.69 -4.32
C ALA A 53 -16.47 3.29 -3.12
N ARG A 54 -17.16 3.74 -2.08
CA ARG A 54 -16.52 4.24 -0.83
C ARG A 54 -15.73 3.15 -0.11
N ALA A 55 -16.19 1.90 -0.15
CA ALA A 55 -15.44 0.78 0.44
C ALA A 55 -14.13 0.49 -0.32
N ILE A 56 -14.15 0.60 -1.65
CA ILE A 56 -12.96 0.49 -2.50
C ILE A 56 -11.98 1.62 -2.20
N GLU A 57 -12.46 2.86 -2.12
CA GLU A 57 -11.65 4.04 -1.78
C GLU A 57 -10.94 3.85 -0.42
N LYS A 58 -11.67 3.44 0.63
CA LYS A 58 -11.05 3.10 1.93
C LYS A 58 -10.02 1.98 1.82
N GLY A 59 -10.28 1.00 0.96
CA GLY A 59 -9.32 -0.06 0.62
C GLY A 59 -8.03 0.50 0.02
N MET A 60 -8.14 1.44 -0.92
CA MET A 60 -7.02 2.13 -1.56
C MET A 60 -6.23 2.96 -0.55
N THR A 61 -6.87 3.75 0.31
CA THR A 61 -6.19 4.48 1.39
C THR A 61 -5.37 3.53 2.26
N SER A 62 -5.96 2.40 2.66
CA SER A 62 -5.27 1.39 3.46
C SER A 62 -4.08 0.74 2.75
N LEU A 63 -4.16 0.54 1.42
CA LEU A 63 -3.05 0.05 0.61
C LEU A 63 -1.92 1.08 0.55
N ILE A 64 -2.24 2.34 0.30
CA ILE A 64 -1.27 3.44 0.23
C ILE A 64 -0.51 3.56 1.56
N THR A 65 -1.22 3.62 2.70
CA THR A 65 -0.58 3.68 4.02
C THR A 65 0.40 2.53 4.25
N HIS A 66 0.02 1.31 3.88
CA HIS A 66 0.87 0.11 4.03
C HIS A 66 2.11 0.15 3.13
N LEU A 67 1.99 0.69 1.91
CA LEU A 67 3.12 0.88 0.99
C LEU A 67 4.10 1.94 1.49
N VAL A 68 3.59 3.03 2.07
CA VAL A 68 4.42 4.07 2.70
C VAL A 68 5.17 3.49 3.89
N GLU A 69 4.49 2.74 4.76
CA GLU A 69 5.12 2.05 5.89
C GLU A 69 6.22 1.09 5.41
N CYS A 70 5.94 0.28 4.39
CA CYS A 70 6.92 -0.61 3.77
C CYS A 70 8.17 0.15 3.29
N TYR A 71 7.98 1.29 2.62
CA TYR A 71 9.09 2.12 2.14
C TYR A 71 9.91 2.67 3.32
N LEU A 72 9.25 3.22 4.35
CA LEU A 72 9.93 3.80 5.52
C LEU A 72 10.78 2.76 6.25
N VAL A 73 10.23 1.56 6.47
CA VAL A 73 10.88 0.50 7.25
C VAL A 73 11.98 -0.20 6.46
N ASN A 74 11.75 -0.52 5.18
CA ASN A 74 12.64 -1.38 4.40
C ASN A 74 13.66 -0.59 3.55
N THR A 75 13.40 0.68 3.26
CA THR A 75 14.23 1.50 2.36
C THR A 75 14.74 2.76 3.05
N ALA A 76 13.83 3.64 3.50
CA ALA A 76 14.22 4.96 4.00
C ALA A 76 15.14 4.87 5.22
N ARG A 77 14.88 3.96 6.15
CA ARG A 77 15.73 3.73 7.34
C ARG A 77 17.20 3.48 6.98
N PHE A 78 17.47 2.74 5.93
CA PHE A 78 18.84 2.39 5.51
C PHE A 78 19.45 3.53 4.68
N LYS A 79 18.69 4.05 3.71
CA LYS A 79 19.13 5.20 2.92
C LYS A 79 19.45 6.43 3.76
N MET A 80 18.73 6.67 4.86
CA MET A 80 18.99 7.80 5.75
C MET A 80 20.41 7.77 6.35
N VAL A 81 21.03 6.59 6.45
CA VAL A 81 22.41 6.42 6.94
C VAL A 81 23.43 6.67 5.83
N GLU A 82 23.12 6.27 4.59
CA GLU A 82 24.05 6.31 3.45
C GLU A 82 23.95 7.62 2.65
N ASP A 83 22.75 8.12 2.45
CA ASP A 83 22.40 9.30 1.65
C ASP A 83 21.12 9.96 2.22
N PRO A 84 21.26 10.77 3.29
CA PRO A 84 20.13 11.39 3.96
C PRO A 84 19.37 12.39 3.07
N ASP A 85 20.06 13.13 2.21
CA ASP A 85 19.43 14.13 1.34
C ASP A 85 18.47 13.46 0.35
N THR A 86 18.90 12.38 -0.31
CA THR A 86 18.04 11.61 -1.22
C THR A 86 16.88 10.98 -0.46
N ALA A 87 17.12 10.40 0.72
CA ALA A 87 16.07 9.80 1.54
C ALA A 87 14.99 10.83 1.94
N THR A 88 15.40 12.03 2.37
CA THR A 88 14.48 13.13 2.73
C THR A 88 13.69 13.60 1.51
N GLN A 89 14.32 13.74 0.34
CA GLN A 89 13.61 14.11 -0.89
C GLN A 89 12.58 13.05 -1.33
N GLU A 90 12.92 11.77 -1.24
CA GLU A 90 11.99 10.67 -1.53
C GLU A 90 10.78 10.70 -0.58
N ILE A 91 11.02 10.89 0.73
CA ILE A 91 9.95 11.04 1.73
C ILE A 91 9.08 12.25 1.40
N ALA A 92 9.66 13.42 1.13
CA ALA A 92 8.89 14.63 0.78
C ALA A 92 7.96 14.39 -0.42
N ARG A 93 8.48 13.79 -1.50
CA ARG A 93 7.67 13.41 -2.67
C ARG A 93 6.53 12.45 -2.34
N ILE A 94 6.75 11.48 -1.45
CA ILE A 94 5.70 10.57 -1.00
C ILE A 94 4.62 11.33 -0.22
N PHE A 95 5.01 12.23 0.68
CA PHE A 95 4.05 13.05 1.44
C PHE A 95 3.23 13.98 0.55
N ASP A 96 3.84 14.56 -0.49
CA ASP A 96 3.11 15.39 -1.46
C ASP A 96 1.99 14.59 -2.15
N LEU A 97 2.25 13.32 -2.50
CA LEU A 97 1.24 12.43 -3.08
C LEU A 97 0.09 12.07 -2.13
N LEU A 98 0.27 12.19 -0.81
CA LEU A 98 -0.76 11.87 0.18
C LEU A 98 -1.69 13.05 0.49
N ASN A 99 -1.28 14.27 0.17
CA ASN A 99 -1.99 15.50 0.51
C ASN A 99 -2.84 16.05 -0.65
N HIS A 100 -3.24 15.19 -1.60
CA HIS A 100 -4.06 15.53 -2.77
C HIS A 100 -5.33 14.69 -2.85
#